data_AF-A0A2R6IV42-F1
#
_entry.id   AF-A0A2R6IV42-F1
#
_cell.length_a   1.000
_cell.length_b   1.000
_cell.length_c   1.000
_cell.angle_alpha   90.00
_cell.angle_beta   90.00
_cell.angle_gamma   90.00
#
_symmetry.space_group_name_H-M   'P 1'
#
loop_
_entity.id
_entity.type
_entity.pdbx_description
1 polymer ?
#
loop_
_entity_poly.entity_id
_entity_poly.type
_entity_poly.pdbx_seq_one_letter_code
_entity_poly.pdbx_strand_id
1 'polypeptide(L)' 'PAGERRTAVDRLTALLEDDRPSVRRNACLGLAGLDADAAAAVRPLLDDPDGTVRETAEQVLEILG' A
#
# COMPACT_ATOMS: atom_id res chain seq x y z
N PRO A 1 8.59 16.01 -11.38
CA PRO A 1 9.59 15.28 -12.20
C PRO A 1 9.51 13.77 -11.90
N ALA A 2 9.93 12.88 -12.81
CA ALA A 2 9.71 11.44 -12.66
C ALA A 2 10.42 10.79 -11.44
N GLY A 3 11.54 11.36 -10.97
CA GLY A 3 12.31 10.83 -9.83
C GLY A 3 11.65 10.96 -8.47
N GLU A 4 10.85 12.01 -8.25
CA GLU A 4 10.13 12.22 -6.99
C GLU A 4 9.03 11.18 -6.77
N ARG A 5 8.35 10.79 -7.86
CA ARG A 5 7.29 9.76 -7.81
C ARG A 5 7.85 8.38 -7.49
N ARG A 6 8.98 7.99 -8.11
CA ARG A 6 9.66 6.73 -7.79
C ARG A 6 10.01 6.68 -6.30
N THR A 7 10.59 7.77 -5.79
CA THR A 7 10.95 7.90 -4.37
C THR A 7 9.72 7.80 -3.45
N ALA A 8 8.57 8.35 -3.85
CA ALA A 8 7.33 8.26 -3.09
C ALA A 8 6.81 6.81 -3.02
N VAL A 9 6.84 6.09 -4.15
CA VAL A 9 6.45 4.67 -4.19
C VAL A 9 7.35 3.84 -3.29
N ASP A 10 8.67 3.96 -3.42
CA ASP A 10 9.61 3.16 -2.62
C ASP A 10 9.43 3.39 -1.12
N ARG A 11 9.20 4.64 -0.70
CA ARG A 11 8.94 4.98 0.71
C ARG A 11 7.62 4.41 1.21
N LEU A 12 6.56 4.51 0.42
CA LEU A 12 5.25 3.97 0.81
C LEU A 12 5.28 2.44 0.87
N THR A 13 5.99 1.77 -0.06
CA THR A 13 6.20 0.32 -0.01
C THR A 13 6.89 -0.11 1.28
N ALA A 14 7.92 0.61 1.72
CA ALA A 14 8.59 0.30 3.00
C ALA A 14 7.65 0.46 4.22
N LEU A 15 6.69 1.38 4.15
CA LEU A 15 5.73 1.62 5.25
C LEU A 15 4.62 0.55 5.33
N LEU A 16 4.52 -0.34 4.35
CA LEU A 16 3.62 -1.50 4.44
C LEU A 16 4.08 -2.52 5.50
N GLU A 17 5.31 -2.40 6.01
CA GLU A 17 5.87 -3.26 7.06
C GLU A 17 5.94 -2.57 8.44
N ASP A 18 5.39 -1.34 8.60
CA ASP A 18 5.40 -0.63 9.88
C ASP A 18 4.62 -1.40 10.95
N ASP A 19 5.12 -1.40 12.18
CA ASP A 19 4.47 -2.08 13.32
C ASP A 19 3.04 -1.60 13.56
N ARG A 20 2.73 -0.34 13.24
CA ARG A 20 1.42 0.27 13.47
C ARG A 20 0.48 -0.03 12.29
N PRO A 21 -0.68 -0.67 12.54
CA PRO A 21 -1.66 -0.94 11.48
C PRO A 21 -2.14 0.31 10.74
N SER A 22 -2.28 1.43 11.44
CA SER A 22 -2.68 2.70 10.84
C SER A 22 -1.69 3.21 9.81
N VAL A 23 -0.39 2.95 9.99
CA VAL A 23 0.66 3.33 9.04
C VAL A 23 0.62 2.44 7.81
N ARG A 24 0.54 1.11 7.99
CA ARG A 24 0.40 0.16 6.88
C ARG A 24 -0.82 0.46 6.02
N ARG A 25 -1.96 0.72 6.67
CA ARG A 25 -3.21 1.13 6.00
C ARG A 25 -3.02 2.40 5.17
N ASN A 26 -2.43 3.45 5.75
CA ASN A 26 -2.23 4.71 5.05
C ASN A 26 -1.23 4.59 3.90
N ALA A 27 -0.20 3.74 4.05
CA ALA A 27 0.74 3.42 2.99
C ALA A 27 0.05 2.72 1.83
N CYS A 28 -0.81 1.73 2.12
CA CYS A 28 -1.62 1.02 1.12
C CYS A 28 -2.51 1.98 0.31
N LEU A 29 -3.23 2.88 0.99
CA LEU A 29 -4.05 3.90 0.32
C LEU A 29 -3.23 4.90 -0.50
N GLY A 30 -2.07 5.30 0.02
CA GLY A 30 -1.15 6.20 -0.68
C GLY A 30 -0.61 5.60 -1.98
N LEU A 31 -0.33 4.29 -1.99
CA LEU A 31 0.11 3.57 -3.18
C LEU A 31 -0.98 3.53 -4.26
N ALA A 32 -2.25 3.31 -3.87
CA ALA A 32 -3.38 3.34 -4.79
C ALA A 32 -3.51 4.68 -5.52
N GLY A 33 -3.35 5.79 -4.80
CA GLY A 33 -3.46 7.14 -5.38
C GLY A 33 -2.32 7.56 -6.30
N LEU A 34 -1.25 6.75 -6.42
CA LEU A 34 -0.09 7.05 -7.25
C LEU A 34 -0.05 6.26 -8.57
N ASP A 35 -1.07 5.45 -8.88
CA ASP A 35 -1.15 4.56 -10.07
C ASP A 35 0.15 3.78 -10.32
N ALA A 36 0.83 3.41 -9.23
CA ALA A 36 2.01 2.59 -9.31
C ALA A 36 1.59 1.13 -9.40
N ASP A 37 2.43 0.31 -10.04
CA ASP A 37 2.36 -1.15 -10.08
C ASP A 37 2.58 -1.75 -8.67
N ALA A 38 1.70 -1.37 -7.75
CA ALA A 38 1.76 -1.58 -6.31
C ALA A 38 0.92 -2.78 -5.90
N ALA A 39 0.18 -3.39 -6.84
CA ALA A 39 -0.60 -4.59 -6.56
C ALA A 39 0.28 -5.71 -6.00
N ALA A 40 1.51 -5.86 -6.51
CA ALA A 40 2.49 -6.81 -5.97
C ALA A 40 2.90 -6.49 -4.52
N ALA A 41 3.03 -5.20 -4.17
CA ALA A 41 3.39 -4.75 -2.83
C ALA A 41 2.20 -4.81 -1.85
N VAL A 42 0.97 -4.60 -2.32
CA VAL A 42 -0.25 -4.60 -1.50
C VAL A 42 -0.77 -6.01 -1.24
N ARG A 43 -0.56 -6.96 -2.17
CA ARG A 43 -1.00 -8.37 -2.04
C ARG A 43 -0.69 -9.04 -0.68
N PRO A 44 0.51 -8.90 -0.08
CA PRO A 44 0.81 -9.46 1.23
C PRO A 44 -0.08 -8.95 2.36
N LEU A 45 -0.66 -7.75 2.24
CA LEU A 45 -1.54 -7.18 3.26
C LEU A 45 -2.91 -7.85 3.34
N LEU A 46 -3.25 -8.73 2.40
CA LEU A 46 -4.44 -9.60 2.51
C LEU A 46 -4.33 -10.58 3.69
N ASP A 47 -3.10 -10.89 4.12
CA ASP A 47 -2.82 -11.76 5.28
C ASP A 47 -2.40 -10.95 6.53
N ASP A 48 -2.60 -9.63 6.52
CA ASP A 48 -2.19 -8.76 7.63
C ASP A 48 -2.90 -9.15 8.95
N PRO A 49 -2.23 -9.11 10.11
CA PRO A 49 -2.88 -9.41 11.39
C PRO A 49 -4.05 -8.48 11.72
N ASP A 50 -4.04 -7.22 11.26
CA ASP A 50 -5.10 -6.25 11.49
C ASP A 50 -6.21 -6.35 10.43
N GLY A 51 -7.46 -6.49 10.88
CA GLY A 51 -8.60 -6.64 9.98
C GLY A 51 -8.87 -5.43 9.09
N THR A 52 -8.61 -4.22 9.60
CA THR A 52 -8.82 -2.98 8.83
C THR A 52 -7.79 -2.86 7.70
N VAL A 53 -6.57 -3.36 7.93
CA VAL A 53 -5.52 -3.40 6.92
C VAL A 53 -5.89 -4.38 5.81
N ARG A 54 -6.38 -5.58 6.15
CA ARG A 54 -6.87 -6.55 5.16
C ARG A 54 -7.99 -5.99 4.29
N GLU A 55 -9.03 -5.41 4.90
CA GLU A 55 -10.15 -4.79 4.18
C GLU A 55 -9.67 -3.66 3.25
N THR A 56 -8.69 -2.87 3.70
CA THR A 56 -8.11 -1.80 2.87
C THR A 56 -7.33 -2.38 1.69
N ALA A 57 -6.58 -3.46 1.90
CA ALA A 57 -5.81 -4.12 0.85
C ALA A 57 -6.72 -4.72 -0.23
N GLU A 58 -7.83 -5.36 0.16
CA GLU A 58 -8.85 -5.87 -0.77
C GLU A 58 -9.40 -4.75 -1.66
N GLN A 59 -9.83 -3.64 -1.04
CA GLN A 59 -10.36 -2.47 -1.77
C GLN A 59 -9.31 -1.87 -2.72
N VAL A 60 -8.06 -1.75 -2.26
CA VAL A 60 -6.99 -1.18 -3.09
C VAL A 60 -6.65 -2.08 -4.28
N LEU A 61 -6.64 -3.40 -4.09
CA LEU A 61 -6.39 -4.33 -5.20
C LEU A 61 -7.51 -4.30 -6.25
N GLU A 62 -8.77 -4.13 -5.83
CA GLU A 62 -9.88 -3.93 -6.76
C GLU A 62 -9.72 -2.65 -7.59
N ILE A 63 -9.22 -1.57 -6.98
CA ILE A 63 -8.93 -0.30 -7.67
C ILE A 63 -7.77 -0.45 -8.67
N LEU A 64 -6.74 -1.21 -8.30
CA LEU A 64 -5.52 -1.36 -9.10
C LEU A 64 -5.68 -2.30 -10.30
N GLY A 65 -6.63 -3.24 -10.26
CA GLY A 65 -6.95 -4.15 -11.38
C GLY A 65 -5.98 -5.31 -11.54
#